data_AF-A0A9W5E4L5-F1
#
_entry.id   AF-A0A9W5E4L5-F1
#
_cell.length_a   1.000
_cell.length_b   1.000
_cell.length_c   1.000
_cell.angle_alpha   90.00
_cell.angle_beta   90.00
_cell.angle_gamma   90.00
#
_symmetry.space_group_name_H-M   'P 1'
#
loop_
_entity.id
_entity.type
_entity.pdbx_description
1 polymer ?
#
loop_
_entity_poly.entity_id
_entity_poly.type
_entity_poly.pdbx_seq_one_letter_code
_entity_poly.pdbx_strand_id
1 'polypeptide(L)'
;MKLRITKKALFILVSVSLLGACSELKDNRVTEHQETPIKSVKKNESVHLPVNIFENNNYKIEGQKVTFTRSITNVEIKDFGQSSELDFRDRYNDYVSKKNLNLKSDFKLLIINMKHEINEKARSNPYEGYLLNEGSGLVIGESELASENEFLEYQQRYITTDHRAKSTFEQSGKILLAIPNKYAKNKSLQLKIVQKINKTNKLVYVDLN
;
A
#
# COMPACT_ATOMS: atom_id res chain seq x y z
N MET A 1 17.19 60.83 17.19
CA MET A 1 15.98 61.63 16.83
C MET A 1 15.37 61.01 15.59
N LYS A 2 14.09 60.63 15.47
CA LYS A 2 12.89 60.81 16.30
C LYS A 2 12.02 59.54 16.19
N LEU A 3 11.53 59.07 17.34
CA LEU A 3 10.35 58.19 17.47
C LEU A 3 9.10 58.91 16.93
N ARG A 4 8.16 58.14 16.37
CA ARG A 4 6.74 58.54 16.32
C ARG A 4 5.88 57.41 16.83
N ILE A 5 5.48 57.53 18.10
CA ILE A 5 4.30 56.89 18.67
C ILE A 5 3.18 57.92 18.58
N THR A 6 2.01 57.54 18.06
CA THR A 6 0.76 58.26 18.32
C THR A 6 -0.30 57.29 18.81
N LYS A 7 -0.61 57.46 20.10
CA LYS A 7 -1.75 56.89 20.81
C LYS A 7 -3.07 57.30 20.15
N LYS A 8 -4.07 56.42 20.16
CA LYS A 8 -5.41 56.72 20.70
C LYS A 8 -6.22 55.43 20.81
N ALA A 9 -6.59 55.11 22.04
CA ALA A 9 -7.61 54.13 22.39
C ALA A 9 -9.00 54.70 22.04
N LEU A 10 -9.94 53.83 21.69
CA LEU A 10 -11.34 54.03 22.05
C LEU A 10 -12.05 52.68 22.21
N PHE A 11 -12.37 52.37 23.46
CA PHE A 11 -13.35 51.38 23.89
C PHE A 11 -14.75 51.79 23.44
N ILE A 12 -15.55 50.87 22.89
CA ILE A 12 -17.00 50.85 23.09
C ILE A 12 -17.44 49.39 23.30
N LEU A 13 -17.64 49.05 24.57
CA LEU A 13 -18.54 48.00 25.05
C LEU A 13 -19.97 48.55 24.96
N VAL A 14 -20.89 47.84 24.30
CA VAL A 14 -22.31 47.88 24.66
C VAL A 14 -22.86 46.46 24.61
N SER A 15 -22.94 45.89 25.81
CA SER A 15 -23.84 44.82 26.20
C SER A 15 -25.27 45.33 26.26
N VAL A 16 -26.26 44.55 25.78
CA VAL A 16 -27.56 44.43 26.46
C VAL A 16 -28.03 42.98 26.36
N SER A 17 -28.10 42.39 27.54
CA SER A 17 -28.72 41.11 27.89
C SER A 17 -30.24 41.21 27.80
N LEU A 18 -30.93 40.15 27.39
CA LEU A 18 -32.27 39.86 27.92
C LEU A 18 -32.40 38.38 28.24
N LEU A 19 -32.83 38.16 29.47
CA LEU A 19 -32.98 36.92 30.19
C LEU A 19 -34.07 36.02 29.60
N GLY A 20 -33.86 34.71 29.72
CA GLY A 20 -34.87 33.68 29.51
C GLY A 20 -34.58 32.44 30.35
N ALA A 21 -34.96 32.52 31.63
CA ALA A 21 -35.32 31.45 32.58
C ALA A 21 -34.48 30.15 32.67
N CYS A 22 -33.94 29.93 33.88
CA CYS A 22 -33.57 28.62 34.42
C CYS A 22 -34.81 27.74 34.64
N SER A 23 -34.74 26.46 34.28
CA SER A 23 -35.13 25.36 35.17
C SER A 23 -34.78 23.98 34.58
N GLU A 24 -34.36 23.09 35.48
CA GLU A 24 -34.24 21.63 35.40
C GLU A 24 -32.93 21.03 34.84
N LEU A 25 -32.03 20.74 35.79
CA LEU A 25 -31.15 19.58 35.76
C LEU A 25 -31.97 18.31 35.46
N LYS A 26 -31.74 17.71 34.28
CA LYS A 26 -32.13 16.32 33.99
C LYS A 26 -30.90 15.53 33.58
N ASP A 27 -30.46 14.75 34.56
CA ASP A 27 -30.09 13.33 34.51
C ASP A 27 -29.18 12.81 33.39
N ASN A 28 -28.21 12.02 33.85
CA ASN A 28 -27.21 11.32 33.04
C ASN A 28 -27.88 10.37 32.05
N ARG A 29 -27.73 10.64 30.76
CA ARG A 29 -27.57 9.57 29.77
C ARG A 29 -26.45 9.95 28.81
N VAL A 30 -25.37 9.17 28.90
CA VAL A 30 -24.45 8.94 27.79
C VAL A 30 -25.33 8.53 26.61
N THR A 31 -25.57 9.46 25.68
CA THR A 31 -25.98 9.08 24.33
C THR A 31 -24.82 8.28 23.77
N GLU A 32 -25.02 6.96 23.72
CA GLU A 32 -24.26 6.08 22.84
C GLU A 32 -24.11 6.81 21.51
N HIS A 33 -22.87 7.13 21.15
CA HIS A 33 -22.55 7.46 19.78
C HIS A 33 -23.06 6.29 18.95
N GLN A 34 -24.18 6.49 18.25
CA GLN A 34 -24.54 5.65 17.12
C GLN A 34 -23.32 5.67 16.21
N GLU A 35 -22.57 4.57 16.21
CA GLU A 35 -21.61 4.28 15.16
C GLU A 35 -22.39 4.36 13.86
N THR A 36 -22.21 5.45 13.12
CA THR A 36 -22.65 5.53 11.74
C THR A 36 -22.18 4.26 11.05
N PRO A 37 -23.09 3.44 10.47
CA PRO A 37 -22.71 2.22 9.78
C PRO A 37 -21.65 2.59 8.75
N ILE A 38 -20.43 2.08 8.93
CA ILE A 38 -19.36 2.27 7.96
C ILE A 38 -19.90 1.72 6.65
N LYS A 39 -20.17 2.61 5.68
CA LYS A 39 -20.65 2.25 4.36
C LYS A 39 -19.73 1.16 3.82
N SER A 40 -20.24 -0.06 3.68
CA SER A 40 -19.41 -1.19 3.30
C SER A 40 -18.86 -0.93 1.89
N VAL A 41 -17.54 -0.80 1.79
CA VAL A 41 -16.88 -0.63 0.49
C VAL A 41 -16.98 -1.95 -0.25
N LYS A 42 -17.63 -1.96 -1.41
CA LYS A 42 -17.78 -3.16 -2.23
C LYS A 42 -16.41 -3.62 -2.76
N LYS A 43 -16.11 -4.91 -2.62
CA LYS A 43 -14.92 -5.52 -3.23
C LYS A 43 -15.07 -5.68 -4.74
N ASN A 44 -13.95 -5.63 -5.42
CA ASN A 44 -13.83 -6.14 -6.79
C ASN A 44 -13.88 -7.67 -6.79
N GLU A 45 -14.35 -8.27 -7.89
CA GLU A 45 -14.30 -9.72 -8.07
C GLU A 45 -12.84 -10.18 -8.05
N SER A 46 -12.55 -11.17 -7.19
CA SER A 46 -11.18 -11.62 -6.94
C SER A 46 -10.90 -12.94 -7.65
N VAL A 47 -9.66 -13.09 -8.11
CA VAL A 47 -9.16 -14.34 -8.69
C VAL A 47 -8.46 -15.18 -7.61
N HIS A 48 -8.45 -16.50 -7.79
CA HIS A 48 -7.66 -17.40 -6.96
C HIS A 48 -6.19 -17.42 -7.39
N LEU A 49 -5.30 -17.64 -6.44
CA LEU A 49 -3.89 -17.90 -6.68
C LEU A 49 -3.65 -19.39 -6.99
N PRO A 50 -2.60 -19.75 -7.77
CA PRO A 50 -1.60 -18.87 -8.37
C PRO A 50 -2.15 -18.08 -9.57
N VAL A 51 -1.57 -16.91 -9.85
CA VAL A 51 -1.95 -16.06 -11.00
C VAL A 51 -0.72 -15.59 -11.76
N ASN A 52 -0.73 -15.78 -13.09
CA ASN A 52 0.30 -15.24 -13.97
C ASN A 52 0.13 -13.73 -14.08
N ILE A 53 1.20 -12.96 -13.89
CA ILE A 53 1.14 -11.50 -13.97
C ILE A 53 1.90 -10.95 -15.18
N PHE A 54 2.88 -11.70 -15.68
CA PHE A 54 3.64 -11.31 -16.86
C PHE A 54 4.00 -12.56 -17.67
N GLU A 55 3.86 -12.46 -19.00
CA GLU A 55 4.32 -13.48 -19.92
C GLU A 55 4.90 -12.83 -21.17
N ASN A 56 6.12 -13.24 -21.53
CA ASN A 56 6.80 -12.82 -22.74
C ASN A 56 7.31 -14.06 -23.49
N ASN A 57 6.64 -14.39 -24.59
CA ASN A 57 6.98 -15.50 -25.48
C ASN A 57 8.18 -15.24 -26.40
N ASN A 58 8.77 -14.05 -26.34
CA ASN A 58 9.96 -13.66 -27.11
C ASN A 58 11.04 -13.13 -26.16
N TYR A 59 11.09 -13.65 -24.94
CA TYR A 59 12.10 -13.29 -23.95
C TYR A 59 13.44 -13.84 -24.42
N LYS A 60 14.44 -12.96 -24.53
CA LYS A 60 15.76 -13.31 -25.06
C LYS A 60 16.71 -13.62 -23.92
N ILE A 61 17.14 -14.87 -23.82
CA ILE A 61 18.17 -15.31 -22.87
C ILE A 61 19.32 -15.92 -23.68
N GLU A 62 20.51 -15.34 -23.58
CA GLU A 62 21.73 -15.86 -24.23
C GLU A 62 21.57 -16.19 -25.73
N GLY A 63 20.81 -15.35 -26.46
CA GLY A 63 20.56 -15.54 -27.88
C GLY A 63 19.46 -16.55 -28.22
N GLN A 64 18.88 -17.23 -27.23
CA GLN A 64 17.69 -18.07 -27.38
C GLN A 64 16.42 -17.28 -27.07
N LYS A 65 15.33 -17.59 -27.78
CA LYS A 65 13.99 -17.07 -27.50
C LYS A 65 13.25 -18.12 -26.69
N VAL A 66 12.79 -17.74 -25.51
CA VAL A 66 12.01 -18.59 -24.63
C VAL A 66 10.72 -17.88 -24.21
N THR A 67 9.76 -18.65 -23.70
CA THR A 67 8.61 -18.09 -22.98
C THR A 67 8.98 -17.94 -21.53
N PHE A 68 9.02 -16.69 -21.06
CA PHE A 68 9.18 -16.35 -19.65
C PHE A 68 7.83 -16.00 -19.03
N THR A 69 7.52 -16.61 -17.90
CA THR A 69 6.31 -16.33 -17.12
C THR A 69 6.69 -15.96 -15.69
N ARG A 70 6.08 -14.89 -15.17
CA ARG A 70 6.14 -14.50 -13.75
C ARG A 70 4.76 -14.57 -13.15
N SER A 71 4.67 -15.23 -12.00
CA SER A 71 3.39 -15.51 -11.34
C SER A 71 3.47 -15.19 -9.85
N ILE A 72 2.36 -14.74 -9.28
CA ILE A 72 2.16 -14.70 -7.83
C ILE A 72 1.61 -16.06 -7.43
N THR A 73 2.30 -16.73 -6.52
CA THR A 73 1.93 -18.08 -6.06
C THR A 73 1.12 -18.04 -4.78
N ASN A 74 1.45 -17.12 -3.88
CA ASN A 74 0.77 -16.95 -2.59
C ASN A 74 0.90 -15.52 -2.08
N VAL A 75 -0.08 -15.06 -1.30
CA VAL A 75 -0.04 -13.80 -0.55
C VAL A 75 -0.33 -14.06 0.92
N GLU A 76 0.37 -13.39 1.83
CA GLU A 76 0.20 -13.56 3.27
C GLU A 76 0.34 -12.21 3.96
N ILE A 77 -0.59 -11.88 4.87
CA ILE A 77 -0.46 -10.76 5.82
C ILE A 77 -0.12 -11.32 7.19
N LYS A 78 0.95 -10.81 7.81
CA LYS A 78 1.32 -11.15 9.19
C LYS A 78 1.97 -9.98 9.94
N ASP A 79 2.22 -10.19 11.23
CA ASP A 79 2.99 -9.27 12.05
C ASP A 79 4.49 -9.27 11.68
N PHE A 80 5.15 -8.13 11.89
CA PHE A 80 6.60 -8.02 11.74
C PHE A 80 7.32 -8.77 12.87
N GLY A 81 8.00 -9.86 12.51
CA GLY A 81 9.04 -10.46 13.35
C GLY A 81 10.38 -9.72 13.21
N GLN A 82 11.34 -10.05 14.07
CA GLN A 82 12.67 -9.42 14.05
C GLN A 82 13.41 -9.65 12.73
N SER A 83 13.42 -10.89 12.22
CA SER A 83 14.09 -11.23 10.96
C SER A 83 13.44 -10.55 9.76
N SER A 84 12.11 -10.52 9.71
CA SER A 84 11.38 -9.85 8.63
C SER A 84 11.51 -8.33 8.68
N GLU A 85 11.72 -7.74 9.87
CA GLU A 85 12.00 -6.32 10.00
C GLU A 85 13.36 -5.95 9.39
N LEU A 86 14.38 -6.77 9.64
CA LEU A 86 15.71 -6.58 9.05
C LEU A 86 15.68 -6.72 7.53
N ASP A 87 15.12 -7.81 7.01
CA ASP A 87 14.96 -8.04 5.55
C ASP A 87 14.18 -6.90 4.89
N PHE A 88 13.15 -6.38 5.57
CA PHE A 88 12.40 -5.23 5.07
C PHE A 88 13.22 -3.94 5.06
N ARG A 89 13.97 -3.66 6.13
CA ARG A 89 14.85 -2.49 6.22
C ARG A 89 15.95 -2.55 5.16
N ASP A 90 16.53 -3.71 4.88
CA ASP A 90 17.57 -3.85 3.85
C ASP A 90 17.05 -3.44 2.46
N ARG A 91 15.77 -3.68 2.17
CA ARG A 91 15.13 -3.31 0.88
C ARG A 91 14.71 -1.85 0.81
N TYR A 92 14.22 -1.29 1.92
CA TYR A 92 13.56 0.03 1.95
C TYR A 92 14.27 1.06 2.84
N ASN A 93 15.55 0.82 3.17
CA ASN A 93 16.28 1.50 4.24
C ASN A 93 16.17 3.02 4.18
N ASP A 94 16.37 3.59 2.99
CA ASP A 94 16.41 5.04 2.78
C ASP A 94 15.15 5.74 3.30
N TYR A 95 13.97 5.14 3.11
CA TYR A 95 12.73 5.74 3.57
C TYR A 95 12.47 5.41 5.04
N VAL A 96 12.62 4.14 5.43
CA VAL A 96 12.30 3.66 6.79
C VAL A 96 13.16 4.37 7.84
N SER A 97 14.46 4.49 7.58
CA SER A 97 15.41 5.10 8.51
C SER A 97 15.27 6.62 8.56
N LYS A 98 15.03 7.30 7.42
CA LYS A 98 14.81 8.77 7.41
C LYS A 98 13.55 9.19 8.13
N LYS A 99 12.49 8.37 8.09
CA LYS A 99 11.18 8.69 8.68
C LYS A 99 10.97 8.05 10.06
N ASN A 100 11.97 7.36 10.60
CA ASN A 100 11.94 6.70 11.91
C ASN A 100 10.67 5.83 12.14
N LEU A 101 10.30 5.04 11.14
CA LEU A 101 9.05 4.26 11.20
C LEU A 101 9.17 3.08 12.17
N ASN A 102 8.14 2.89 12.99
CA ASN A 102 8.00 1.72 13.86
C ASN A 102 7.20 0.62 13.16
N LEU A 103 7.89 -0.25 12.42
CA LEU A 103 7.28 -1.29 11.60
C LEU A 103 6.40 -2.26 12.41
N LYS A 104 6.79 -2.58 13.65
CA LYS A 104 6.09 -3.55 14.50
C LYS A 104 4.78 -3.02 15.08
N SER A 105 4.73 -1.75 15.47
CA SER A 105 3.52 -1.17 16.08
C SER A 105 2.52 -0.67 15.05
N ASP A 106 3.00 -0.16 13.92
CA ASP A 106 2.17 0.68 13.05
C ASP A 106 1.76 -0.04 11.76
N PHE A 107 2.40 -1.17 11.42
CA PHE A 107 2.24 -1.86 10.15
C PHE A 107 2.06 -3.37 10.32
N LYS A 108 1.37 -3.99 9.36
CA LYS A 108 1.45 -5.42 9.05
C LYS A 108 2.39 -5.63 7.86
N LEU A 109 3.03 -6.77 7.81
CA LEU A 109 3.84 -7.21 6.68
C LEU A 109 2.96 -8.01 5.70
N LEU A 110 2.85 -7.53 4.47
CA LEU A 110 2.37 -8.29 3.33
C LEU A 110 3.56 -8.93 2.60
N ILE A 111 3.48 -10.25 2.44
CA ILE A 111 4.42 -11.05 1.66
C ILE A 111 3.71 -11.53 0.40
N ILE A 112 4.25 -11.18 -0.76
CA ILE A 112 3.77 -11.66 -2.07
C ILE A 112 4.83 -12.62 -2.59
N ASN A 113 4.54 -13.91 -2.53
CA ASN A 113 5.41 -14.96 -3.03
C ASN A 113 5.25 -15.11 -4.53
N MET A 114 6.37 -15.24 -5.22
CA MET A 114 6.42 -15.20 -6.68
C MET A 114 7.32 -16.31 -7.22
N LYS A 115 7.02 -16.72 -8.44
CA LYS A 115 7.81 -17.68 -9.20
C LYS A 115 8.08 -17.19 -10.61
N HIS A 116 9.25 -17.52 -11.12
CA HIS A 116 9.64 -17.44 -12.52
C HIS A 116 9.66 -18.82 -13.14
N GLU A 117 9.13 -18.92 -14.36
CA GLU A 117 9.14 -20.13 -15.14
C GLU A 117 9.60 -19.82 -16.56
N ILE A 118 10.40 -20.73 -17.11
CA ILE A 118 10.76 -20.76 -18.53
C ILE A 118 10.35 -22.12 -19.07
N ASN A 119 9.74 -22.14 -20.26
CA ASN A 119 9.27 -23.36 -20.89
C ASN A 119 10.41 -24.24 -21.45
N GLU A 120 11.63 -23.72 -21.50
CA GLU A 120 12.80 -24.37 -22.10
C GLU A 120 14.01 -24.35 -21.16
N LYS A 121 14.96 -25.27 -21.34
CA LYS A 121 16.24 -25.25 -20.62
C LYS A 121 17.17 -24.21 -21.25
N ALA A 122 17.20 -23.00 -20.71
CA ALA A 122 18.24 -22.02 -21.05
C ALA A 122 19.57 -22.38 -20.35
N ARG A 123 20.69 -21.98 -20.96
CA ARG A 123 22.06 -22.28 -20.48
C ARG A 123 22.46 -21.44 -19.26
N SER A 124 21.82 -20.29 -19.06
CA SER A 124 21.84 -19.43 -17.87
C SER A 124 20.47 -18.79 -17.70
N ASN A 125 20.08 -18.43 -16.48
CA ASN A 125 18.73 -17.93 -16.17
C ASN A 125 18.74 -16.58 -15.43
N PRO A 126 19.23 -15.48 -16.03
CA PRO A 126 18.94 -14.15 -15.50
C PRO A 126 17.47 -13.84 -15.75
N TYR A 127 16.66 -13.99 -14.72
CA TYR A 127 15.26 -13.59 -14.74
C TYR A 127 15.14 -12.08 -14.52
N GLU A 128 14.10 -11.47 -15.08
CA GLU A 128 13.62 -10.21 -14.53
C GLU A 128 13.31 -10.41 -13.04
N GLY A 129 13.53 -9.39 -12.22
CA GLY A 129 13.39 -9.51 -10.77
C GLY A 129 11.93 -9.67 -10.33
N TYR A 130 11.76 -9.87 -9.02
CA TYR A 130 10.45 -10.03 -8.40
C TYR A 130 9.80 -8.65 -8.23
N LEU A 131 9.02 -8.26 -9.24
CA LEU A 131 8.34 -6.98 -9.33
C LEU A 131 6.92 -7.16 -9.87
N LEU A 132 6.04 -6.23 -9.51
CA LEU A 132 4.72 -6.13 -10.10
C LEU A 132 4.78 -5.27 -11.35
N ASN A 133 3.82 -5.42 -12.26
CA ASN A 133 3.71 -4.49 -13.37
C ASN A 133 3.25 -3.12 -12.87
N GLU A 134 3.79 -2.04 -13.46
CA GLU A 134 3.35 -0.67 -13.20
C GLU A 134 1.81 -0.53 -13.25
N GLY A 135 1.26 0.20 -12.28
CA GLY A 135 -0.18 0.34 -12.04
C GLY A 135 -0.77 -0.73 -11.11
N SER A 136 0.01 -1.74 -10.70
CA SER A 136 -0.38 -2.69 -9.65
C SER A 136 -0.12 -2.09 -8.26
N GLY A 137 -0.97 -2.43 -7.29
CA GLY A 137 -0.87 -1.87 -5.94
C GLY A 137 -2.01 -2.29 -5.02
N LEU A 138 -2.00 -1.76 -3.81
CA LEU A 138 -3.05 -2.00 -2.82
C LEU A 138 -4.25 -1.08 -3.04
N VAL A 139 -5.45 -1.65 -2.95
CA VAL A 139 -6.71 -0.93 -3.09
C VAL A 139 -7.71 -1.31 -2.01
N ILE A 140 -8.62 -0.39 -1.71
CA ILE A 140 -9.87 -0.65 -0.96
C ILE A 140 -11.02 -0.18 -1.84
N GLY A 141 -11.78 -1.13 -2.40
CA GLY A 141 -12.70 -0.83 -3.50
C GLY A 141 -11.93 -0.27 -4.70
N GLU A 142 -12.31 0.92 -5.16
CA GLU A 142 -11.64 1.62 -6.26
C GLU A 142 -10.51 2.57 -5.81
N SER A 143 -10.31 2.73 -4.49
CA SER A 143 -9.34 3.70 -3.96
C SER A 143 -7.94 3.11 -3.91
N GLU A 144 -6.98 3.74 -4.59
CA GLU A 144 -5.57 3.35 -4.57
C GLU A 144 -4.87 3.89 -3.32
N LEU A 145 -4.41 2.99 -2.45
CA LEU A 145 -3.87 3.39 -1.14
C LEU A 145 -2.53 4.13 -1.22
N ALA A 146 -1.80 4.00 -2.34
CA ALA A 146 -0.59 4.79 -2.57
C ALA A 146 -0.89 6.28 -2.69
N SER A 147 -2.04 6.67 -3.26
CA SER A 147 -2.42 8.09 -3.37
C SER A 147 -2.70 8.76 -2.01
N GLU A 148 -2.92 7.96 -0.97
CA GLU A 148 -3.25 8.43 0.38
C GLU A 148 -2.08 8.27 1.38
N ASN A 149 -1.01 7.58 1.00
CA ASN A 149 0.07 7.22 1.91
C ASN A 149 1.43 7.21 1.21
N GLU A 150 2.25 8.22 1.50
CA GLU A 150 3.60 8.43 0.93
C GLU A 150 4.49 7.18 1.04
N PHE A 151 4.37 6.41 2.14
CA PHE A 151 5.19 5.23 2.31
C PHE A 151 4.71 4.04 1.47
N LEU A 152 3.39 3.87 1.29
CA LEU A 152 2.86 2.89 0.35
C LEU A 152 3.20 3.27 -1.10
N GLU A 153 3.12 4.55 -1.45
CA GLU A 153 3.55 5.06 -2.75
C GLU A 153 5.01 4.73 -3.03
N TYR A 154 5.90 5.04 -2.08
CA TYR A 154 7.33 4.74 -2.17
C TYR A 154 7.58 3.26 -2.42
N GLN A 155 6.97 2.38 -1.61
CA GLN A 155 7.16 0.94 -1.75
C GLN A 155 6.61 0.43 -3.08
N GLN A 156 5.41 0.86 -3.50
CA GLN A 156 4.80 0.46 -4.76
C GLN A 156 5.65 0.90 -5.96
N ARG A 157 6.18 2.12 -5.94
CA ARG A 157 7.09 2.61 -6.97
C ARG A 157 8.37 1.76 -7.03
N TYR A 158 8.94 1.42 -5.88
CA TYR A 158 10.12 0.56 -5.80
C TYR A 158 9.88 -0.80 -6.47
N ILE A 159 8.77 -1.46 -6.14
CA ILE A 159 8.44 -2.81 -6.62
C ILE A 159 7.83 -2.86 -8.03
N THR A 160 7.64 -1.72 -8.70
CA THR A 160 7.08 -1.66 -10.06
C THR A 160 8.00 -1.00 -11.07
N THR A 161 8.91 -0.11 -10.63
CA THR A 161 9.69 0.73 -11.56
C THR A 161 11.19 0.77 -11.28
N ASP A 162 11.66 0.52 -10.05
CA ASP A 162 13.07 0.66 -9.72
C ASP A 162 13.92 -0.42 -10.37
N HIS A 163 14.93 -0.01 -11.15
CA HIS A 163 15.84 -0.88 -11.86
C HIS A 163 16.70 -1.75 -10.94
N ARG A 164 16.90 -1.33 -9.69
CA ARG A 164 17.65 -2.08 -8.68
C ARG A 164 16.95 -3.39 -8.29
N ALA A 165 15.64 -3.50 -8.52
CA ALA A 165 14.85 -4.69 -8.21
C ALA A 165 14.70 -5.66 -9.41
N LYS A 166 15.35 -5.41 -10.56
CA LYS A 166 14.96 -5.99 -11.87
C LYS A 166 15.72 -7.21 -12.34
N SER A 167 16.72 -7.74 -11.63
CA SER A 167 17.40 -8.97 -12.06
C SER A 167 17.59 -9.93 -10.90
N THR A 168 17.37 -11.21 -11.15
CA THR A 168 17.63 -12.29 -10.19
C THR A 168 18.01 -13.57 -10.92
N PHE A 169 18.74 -14.46 -10.25
CA PHE A 169 18.99 -15.82 -10.73
C PHE A 169 18.06 -16.85 -10.08
N GLU A 170 17.28 -16.40 -9.09
CA GLU A 170 16.37 -17.26 -8.36
C GLU A 170 15.09 -17.54 -9.15
N GLN A 171 14.57 -18.75 -9.02
CA GLN A 171 13.27 -19.12 -9.60
C GLN A 171 12.10 -18.72 -8.71
N SER A 172 12.32 -18.61 -7.40
CA SER A 172 11.29 -18.22 -6.44
C SER A 172 11.78 -17.10 -5.53
N GLY A 173 10.88 -16.18 -5.21
CA GLY A 173 11.21 -15.05 -4.36
C GLY A 173 9.97 -14.36 -3.84
N LYS A 174 10.19 -13.20 -3.22
CA LYS A 174 9.12 -12.49 -2.53
C LYS A 174 9.27 -10.98 -2.67
N ILE A 175 8.12 -10.32 -2.80
CA ILE A 175 7.97 -8.90 -2.56
C ILE A 175 7.46 -8.72 -1.14
N LEU A 176 7.98 -7.71 -0.44
CA LEU A 176 7.55 -7.35 0.91
C LEU A 176 6.94 -5.95 0.87
N LEU A 177 5.78 -5.77 1.51
CA LEU A 177 5.14 -4.47 1.69
C LEU A 177 4.73 -4.29 3.15
N ALA A 178 4.97 -3.12 3.72
CA ALA A 178 4.46 -2.69 5.00
C ALA A 178 3.12 -1.97 4.78
N ILE A 179 2.04 -2.58 5.27
CA ILE A 179 0.67 -2.05 5.20
C ILE A 179 0.31 -1.40 6.53
N PRO A 180 -0.02 -0.10 6.57
CA PRO A 180 -0.52 0.54 7.78
C PRO A 180 -1.67 -0.27 8.42
N ASN A 181 -1.64 -0.43 9.74
CA ASN A 181 -2.62 -1.24 10.48
C ASN A 181 -4.08 -0.81 10.22
N LYS A 182 -4.33 0.47 9.94
CA LYS A 182 -5.66 0.98 9.56
C LYS A 182 -6.20 0.35 8.27
N TYR A 183 -5.34 0.06 7.31
CA TYR A 183 -5.72 -0.54 6.03
C TYR A 183 -5.72 -2.07 6.12
N ALA A 184 -4.76 -2.66 6.84
CA ALA A 184 -4.66 -4.12 6.99
C ALA A 184 -5.89 -4.76 7.67
N LYS A 185 -6.64 -4.01 8.47
CA LYS A 185 -7.89 -4.47 9.12
C LYS A 185 -9.13 -4.33 8.22
N ASN A 186 -9.00 -3.66 7.07
CA ASN A 186 -10.15 -3.43 6.20
C ASN A 186 -10.48 -4.70 5.42
N LYS A 187 -11.68 -5.23 5.63
CA LYS A 187 -12.14 -6.46 4.96
C LYS A 187 -12.10 -6.36 3.44
N SER A 188 -12.21 -5.17 2.85
CA SER A 188 -12.20 -4.92 1.41
C SER A 188 -10.82 -4.58 0.85
N LEU A 189 -9.76 -4.79 1.63
CA LEU A 189 -8.37 -4.67 1.16
C LEU A 189 -8.07 -5.75 0.11
N GLN A 190 -7.58 -5.33 -1.06
CA GLN A 190 -7.22 -6.21 -2.17
C GLN A 190 -5.88 -5.78 -2.78
N LEU A 191 -5.20 -6.72 -3.42
CA LEU A 191 -4.08 -6.46 -4.31
C LEU A 191 -4.61 -6.34 -5.75
N LYS A 192 -4.58 -5.13 -6.31
CA LYS A 192 -4.84 -4.88 -7.73
C LYS A 192 -3.59 -5.24 -8.52
N ILE A 193 -3.75 -6.05 -9.55
CA ILE A 193 -2.67 -6.56 -10.41
C ILE A 193 -2.97 -6.19 -11.86
N VAL A 194 -2.03 -5.49 -12.47
CA VAL A 194 -1.98 -5.34 -13.93
C VAL A 194 -1.31 -6.58 -14.50
N GLN A 195 -2.06 -7.42 -15.22
CA GLN A 195 -1.50 -8.54 -15.98
C GLN A 195 -1.03 -8.05 -17.35
N LYS A 196 0.13 -8.54 -17.80
CA LYS A 196 0.66 -8.32 -19.15
C LYS A 196 1.04 -9.67 -19.76
N ILE A 197 0.07 -10.35 -20.36
CA ILE A 197 0.24 -11.70 -20.90
C ILE A 197 0.18 -11.62 -22.43
N ASN A 198 1.26 -11.98 -23.13
CA ASN A 198 1.31 -12.00 -24.60
C ASN A 198 0.73 -10.74 -25.28
N LYS A 199 1.12 -9.56 -24.77
CA LYS A 199 0.67 -8.23 -25.24
C LYS A 199 -0.80 -7.87 -24.93
N THR A 200 -1.49 -8.69 -24.15
CA THR A 200 -2.82 -8.36 -23.61
C THR A 200 -2.68 -7.84 -22.19
N ASN A 201 -3.34 -6.72 -21.90
CA ASN A 201 -3.39 -6.14 -20.58
C ASN A 201 -4.76 -6.42 -19.94
N LYS A 202 -4.76 -6.89 -18.70
CA LYS A 202 -5.98 -7.10 -17.90
C LYS A 202 -5.76 -6.65 -16.47
N LEU A 203 -6.80 -6.14 -15.83
CA LEU A 203 -6.82 -5.91 -14.38
C LEU A 203 -7.45 -7.12 -13.69
N VAL A 204 -6.77 -7.62 -12.66
CA VAL A 204 -7.29 -8.64 -11.76
C VAL A 204 -7.05 -8.22 -10.32
N TYR A 205 -7.87 -8.75 -9.41
CA TYR A 205 -7.80 -8.44 -7.99
C TYR A 205 -7.58 -9.73 -7.22
N VAL A 206 -6.71 -9.69 -6.21
CA VAL A 206 -6.49 -10.79 -5.28
C VAL A 206 -6.96 -10.32 -3.91
N ASP A 207 -7.82 -11.12 -3.28
CA ASP A 207 -8.28 -10.85 -1.92
C ASP A 207 -7.13 -11.06 -0.93
N LEU A 208 -7.05 -10.19 0.08
CA LEU A 208 -6.00 -10.22 1.10
C LEU A 208 -6.53 -10.56 2.50
N ASN A 209 -7.83 -10.84 2.64
CA ASN A 209 -8.49 -11.25 3.89
C ASN A 209 -9.21 -12.59 3.76
#